data_AF-A0A7S1ZRV0-F1
#
_entry.id   AF-A0A7S1ZRV0-F1
#
_cell.length_a   1.000
_cell.length_b   1.000
_cell.length_c   1.000
_cell.angle_alpha   90.00
_cell.angle_beta   90.00
_cell.angle_gamma   90.00
#
_symmetry.space_group_name_H-M   'P 1'
#
loop_
_entity.id
_entity.type
_entity.pdbx_description
1 polymer ?
#
loop_
_entity_poly.entity_id
_entity_poly.type
_entity_poly.pdbx_seq_one_letter_code
_entity_poly.pdbx_strand_id
1 'polypeptide(L)'
;GGTEFPKPVWKEEKVKAKEIEEKYLEAVESRAREWGDSKGVLGRVVKVNVRRPRALLATVDALSSSRSKGGGDGGDGGDGDSDHAHEEESSEETARASLWRARAAIDRGYNAYLALVELRRLLQSDDAALVEARGRRRSEIGGEVEGALEALHMALGVEIVEERTEVRSKEGEEEGEREVKISKTARVDAAALSLTLSLPKGRMLLSRSIDEAILPHASACRVLPSAVGATLNSSPTAEDARGNLTGAPPRGEDRMLRSLAGLVRTERPSVHPRDLLDCLDAVLGAHRLRMDRAAKSIVIGNDGGEGEGEVDEGEAVRSMLGGQRTRMEVLHSVLSRGAEICVGDERW
;
A
#
# COMPACT_ATOMS: atom_id res chain seq x y z
N GLY A 1 22.54 43.77 13.96
CA GLY A 1 21.33 43.31 14.66
C GLY A 1 21.01 41.92 14.17
N GLY A 2 21.03 40.93 15.05
CA GLY A 2 20.76 39.53 14.68
C GLY A 2 19.32 39.37 14.26
N THR A 3 19.08 39.17 12.97
CA THR A 3 17.79 38.72 12.45
C THR A 3 17.72 37.21 12.66
N GLU A 4 17.41 36.78 13.89
CA GLU A 4 16.94 35.41 14.10
C GLU A 4 15.64 35.26 13.32
N PHE A 5 15.70 34.48 12.24
CA PHE A 5 14.51 34.08 11.52
C PHE A 5 13.54 33.39 12.48
N PRO A 6 12.23 33.64 12.36
CA PRO A 6 11.25 33.00 13.23
C PRO A 6 11.42 31.49 13.13
N LYS A 7 11.84 30.87 14.24
CA LYS A 7 11.92 29.42 14.33
C LYS A 7 10.55 28.86 13.99
N PRO A 8 10.48 27.77 13.22
CA PRO A 8 9.21 27.18 12.89
C PRO A 8 8.41 26.87 14.18
N VAL A 9 7.28 27.55 14.38
CA VAL A 9 6.45 27.46 15.60
C VAL A 9 6.11 26.00 15.94
N TRP A 10 5.93 25.17 14.91
CA TRP A 10 5.65 23.74 15.03
C TRP A 10 6.79 22.89 15.61
N LYS A 11 8.08 23.30 15.58
CA LYS A 11 9.14 22.49 16.22
C LYS A 11 8.99 22.54 17.74
N GLU A 12 8.71 23.71 18.30
CA GLU A 12 8.44 23.87 19.74
C GLU A 12 7.07 23.27 20.13
N GLU A 13 6.04 23.45 19.30
CA GLU A 13 4.73 22.84 19.56
C GLU A 13 4.76 21.32 19.43
N LYS A 14 5.53 20.74 18.49
CA LYS A 14 5.71 19.28 18.38
C LYS A 14 6.46 18.70 19.56
N VAL A 15 7.49 19.39 20.05
CA VAL A 15 8.21 18.97 21.26
C VAL A 15 7.25 19.00 22.46
N LYS A 16 6.50 20.09 22.64
CA LYS A 16 5.47 20.19 23.69
C LYS A 16 4.39 19.12 23.56
N ALA A 17 3.92 18.84 22.34
CA ALA A 17 2.92 17.81 22.09
C ALA A 17 3.43 16.41 22.42
N LYS A 18 4.69 16.09 22.06
CA LYS A 18 5.34 14.83 22.45
C LYS A 18 5.47 14.71 23.96
N GLU A 19 5.90 15.76 24.65
CA GLU A 19 6.00 15.75 26.11
C GLU A 19 4.63 15.54 26.78
N ILE A 20 3.56 16.12 26.22
CA ILE A 20 2.19 15.92 26.71
C ILE A 20 1.73 14.48 26.47
N GLU A 21 2.04 13.91 25.31
CA GLU A 21 1.71 12.53 24.97
C GLU A 21 2.45 11.53 25.86
N GLU A 22 3.74 11.73 26.09
CA GLU A 22 4.55 10.91 27.01
C GLU A 22 4.02 10.98 28.44
N LYS A 23 3.74 12.18 28.97
CA LYS A 23 3.11 12.36 30.29
C LYS A 23 1.75 11.67 30.38
N TYR A 24 0.96 11.69 29.32
CA TYR A 24 -0.32 10.99 29.28
C TYR A 24 -0.13 9.46 29.32
N LEU A 25 0.80 8.92 28.54
CA LEU A 25 1.11 7.50 28.53
C LEU A 25 1.61 7.01 29.90
N GLU A 26 2.53 7.75 30.53
CA GLU A 26 3.00 7.45 31.89
C GLU A 26 1.88 7.52 32.93
N ALA A 27 0.97 8.50 32.82
CA ALA A 27 -0.18 8.62 33.70
C ALA A 27 -1.18 7.46 33.53
N VAL A 28 -1.36 6.96 32.30
CA VAL A 28 -2.23 5.80 32.03
C VAL A 28 -1.57 4.51 32.50
N GLU A 29 -0.27 4.34 32.28
CA GLU A 29 0.49 3.18 32.77
C GLU A 29 0.52 3.13 34.31
N SER A 30 0.77 4.26 34.98
CA SER A 30 0.75 4.32 36.44
C SER A 30 -0.63 4.03 37.01
N ARG A 31 -1.70 4.59 36.43
CA ARG A 31 -3.09 4.27 36.81
C ARG A 31 -3.43 2.80 36.56
N ALA A 32 -2.91 2.21 35.48
CA ALA A 32 -3.13 0.80 35.18
C ALA A 32 -2.41 -0.12 36.17
N ARG A 33 -1.17 0.23 36.59
CA ARG A 33 -0.45 -0.46 37.66
C ARG A 33 -1.19 -0.33 38.99
N GLU A 34 -1.58 0.88 39.37
CA GLU A 34 -2.35 1.14 40.61
C GLU A 34 -3.67 0.35 40.64
N TRP A 35 -4.36 0.22 39.51
CA TRP A 35 -5.54 -0.64 39.40
C TRP A 35 -5.22 -2.13 39.50
N GLY A 36 -4.12 -2.59 38.91
CA GLY A 36 -3.65 -3.97 39.06
C GLY A 36 -3.35 -4.32 40.51
N ASP A 37 -2.71 -3.40 41.23
CA ASP A 37 -2.27 -3.59 42.61
C ASP A 37 -3.43 -3.43 43.62
N SER A 38 -4.32 -2.46 43.42
CA SER A 38 -5.42 -2.14 44.37
C SER A 38 -6.70 -2.93 44.15
N LYS A 39 -6.95 -3.42 42.92
CA LYS A 39 -8.18 -4.15 42.55
C LYS A 39 -7.86 -5.50 41.94
N GLY A 40 -7.00 -6.28 42.61
CA GLY A 40 -6.81 -7.71 42.39
C GLY A 40 -8.08 -8.51 42.67
N VAL A 41 -9.16 -8.23 41.93
CA VAL A 41 -10.36 -9.06 41.91
C VAL A 41 -10.03 -10.25 41.04
N LEU A 42 -9.92 -11.42 41.69
CA LEU A 42 -9.80 -12.72 41.04
C LEU A 42 -10.79 -12.82 39.88
N GLY A 43 -10.27 -12.96 38.66
CA GLY A 43 -11.06 -13.34 37.48
C GLY A 43 -11.21 -12.29 36.37
N ARG A 44 -10.78 -11.03 36.54
CA ARG A 44 -10.77 -10.06 35.42
C ARG A 44 -9.34 -9.68 35.04
N VAL A 45 -8.76 -10.43 34.11
CA VAL A 45 -7.56 -10.01 33.38
C VAL A 45 -7.93 -8.77 32.56
N VAL A 46 -7.69 -7.59 33.11
CA VAL A 46 -7.71 -6.36 32.33
C VAL A 46 -6.58 -6.50 31.32
N LYS A 47 -6.88 -6.76 30.04
CA LYS A 47 -5.86 -6.75 28.97
C LYS A 47 -5.31 -5.31 28.88
N VAL A 48 -4.23 -5.03 29.61
CA VAL A 48 -3.56 -3.72 29.73
C VAL A 48 -2.69 -3.43 28.51
N ASN A 49 -3.19 -3.72 27.30
CA ASN A 49 -2.48 -3.28 26.09
C ASN A 49 -2.94 -1.86 25.74
N VAL A 50 -2.39 -0.86 26.46
CA VAL A 50 -2.66 0.57 26.25
C VAL A 50 -2.30 1.01 24.82
N ARG A 51 -1.38 0.29 24.16
CA ARG A 51 -1.00 0.49 22.76
C ARG A 51 -2.03 0.00 21.73
N ARG A 52 -3.09 -0.71 22.14
CA ARG A 52 -4.18 -1.12 21.23
C ARG A 52 -5.37 -0.17 21.42
N PRO A 53 -5.75 0.63 20.40
CA PRO A 53 -6.93 1.49 20.49
C PRO A 53 -8.18 0.67 20.84
N ARG A 54 -8.74 0.89 22.03
CA ARG A 54 -9.92 0.21 22.58
C ARG A 54 -11.19 0.33 21.73
N ALA A 55 -11.24 1.27 20.79
CA ALA A 55 -12.44 1.60 20.02
C ALA A 55 -12.91 0.54 19.00
N LEU A 56 -12.17 -0.56 18.78
CA LEU A 56 -12.44 -1.48 17.67
C LEU A 56 -12.77 -2.92 18.05
N LEU A 57 -13.02 -3.23 19.33
CA LEU A 57 -13.73 -4.46 19.70
C LEU A 57 -15.20 -4.44 19.22
N ALA A 58 -15.71 -3.30 18.76
CA ALA A 58 -17.09 -3.15 18.28
C ALA A 58 -17.28 -3.35 16.76
N THR A 59 -16.24 -3.64 15.96
CA THR A 59 -16.41 -3.92 14.51
C THR A 59 -16.64 -5.38 14.19
N VAL A 60 -16.88 -6.23 15.20
CA VAL A 60 -17.14 -7.66 15.02
C VAL A 60 -18.37 -7.87 14.12
N ASP A 61 -19.40 -7.03 14.25
CA ASP A 61 -20.61 -7.13 13.44
C ASP A 61 -20.42 -6.84 11.94
N ALA A 62 -19.38 -6.11 11.54
CA ALA A 62 -19.15 -5.77 10.13
C ALA A 62 -18.34 -6.84 9.38
N LEU A 63 -17.66 -7.74 10.10
CA LEU A 63 -16.91 -8.85 9.51
C LEU A 63 -17.70 -10.16 9.61
N SER A 64 -18.44 -10.38 10.71
CA SER A 64 -19.27 -11.58 10.91
C SER A 64 -20.48 -11.66 9.96
N SER A 65 -21.01 -10.52 9.53
CA SER A 65 -22.19 -10.45 8.64
C SER A 65 -21.91 -10.83 7.18
N SER A 66 -20.65 -11.04 6.79
CA SER A 66 -20.29 -11.49 5.43
C SER A 66 -20.27 -13.02 5.24
N ARG A 67 -20.37 -13.80 6.33
CA ARG A 67 -20.26 -15.28 6.27
C ARG A 67 -21.48 -16.06 6.75
N SER A 68 -22.45 -15.44 7.43
CA SER A 68 -23.55 -16.15 8.09
C SER A 68 -24.76 -16.51 7.20
N LYS A 69 -24.60 -16.61 5.86
CA LYS A 69 -25.73 -16.92 4.96
C LYS A 69 -25.45 -18.07 4.00
N GLY A 70 -24.92 -19.17 4.52
CA GLY A 70 -25.12 -20.51 3.97
C GLY A 70 -26.22 -21.21 4.76
N GLY A 71 -27.46 -21.15 4.25
CA GLY A 71 -28.58 -21.86 4.85
C GLY A 71 -28.43 -23.37 4.63
N GLY A 72 -28.31 -24.12 5.73
CA GLY A 72 -28.46 -25.58 5.77
C GLY A 72 -29.61 -25.91 6.70
N ASP A 73 -30.80 -26.01 6.14
CA ASP A 73 -32.00 -26.54 6.79
C ASP A 73 -31.87 -28.07 6.92
N GLY A 74 -32.07 -28.57 8.15
CA GLY A 74 -32.47 -29.96 8.42
C GLY A 74 -31.43 -31.06 8.18
N GLY A 75 -30.54 -31.29 9.14
CA GLY A 75 -29.70 -32.50 9.19
C GLY A 75 -29.40 -32.92 10.63
N ASP A 76 -30.34 -33.61 11.25
CA ASP A 76 -30.26 -34.20 12.58
C ASP A 76 -29.21 -35.34 12.61
N GLY A 77 -28.29 -35.28 13.57
CA GLY A 77 -27.52 -36.44 14.06
C GLY A 77 -26.11 -36.62 13.47
N GLY A 78 -25.10 -36.04 14.13
CA GLY A 78 -23.70 -36.40 13.89
C GLY A 78 -22.72 -35.76 14.88
N ASP A 79 -22.44 -36.45 15.99
CA ASP A 79 -21.42 -36.13 17.01
C ASP A 79 -19.98 -36.17 16.42
N GLY A 80 -19.59 -35.15 15.66
CA GLY A 80 -18.27 -35.11 15.01
C GLY A 80 -17.71 -33.72 14.70
N ASP A 81 -18.11 -32.68 15.43
CA ASP A 81 -17.96 -31.28 14.97
C ASP A 81 -17.36 -30.32 16.02
N SER A 82 -16.16 -30.62 16.55
CA SER A 82 -15.43 -29.69 17.45
C SER A 82 -14.18 -29.05 16.86
N ASP A 83 -13.64 -29.57 15.75
CA ASP A 83 -12.37 -29.10 15.20
C ASP A 83 -12.52 -27.93 14.21
N HIS A 84 -13.70 -27.75 13.59
CA HIS A 84 -13.94 -26.65 12.64
C HIS A 84 -14.05 -25.26 13.30
N ALA A 85 -14.53 -25.18 14.55
CA ALA A 85 -14.68 -23.90 15.25
C ALA A 85 -13.33 -23.20 15.54
N HIS A 86 -12.25 -23.96 15.72
CA HIS A 86 -10.92 -23.41 16.01
C HIS A 86 -10.21 -22.84 14.77
N GLU A 87 -10.46 -23.39 13.58
CA GLU A 87 -9.87 -22.89 12.33
C GLU A 87 -10.47 -21.54 11.91
N GLU A 88 -11.78 -21.36 12.12
CA GLU A 88 -12.46 -20.11 11.77
C GLU A 88 -11.98 -18.94 12.62
N GLU A 89 -11.85 -19.11 13.93
CA GLU A 89 -11.38 -18.06 14.85
C GLU A 89 -9.95 -17.59 14.48
N SER A 90 -9.07 -18.53 14.12
CA SER A 90 -7.71 -18.21 13.65
C SER A 90 -7.72 -17.41 12.34
N SER A 91 -8.63 -17.72 11.41
CA SER A 91 -8.77 -16.99 10.15
C SER A 91 -9.25 -15.54 10.37
N GLU A 92 -10.14 -15.32 11.33
CA GLU A 92 -10.64 -13.99 11.67
C GLU A 92 -9.58 -13.14 12.38
N GLU A 93 -8.83 -13.74 13.30
CA GLU A 93 -7.75 -13.05 14.01
C GLU A 93 -6.64 -12.61 13.05
N THR A 94 -6.27 -13.45 12.08
CA THR A 94 -5.27 -13.12 11.06
C THR A 94 -5.75 -12.02 10.10
N ALA A 95 -7.01 -12.06 9.65
CA ALA A 95 -7.63 -11.01 8.84
C ALA A 95 -7.72 -9.67 9.60
N ARG A 96 -8.06 -9.73 10.89
CA ARG A 96 -8.05 -8.56 11.76
C ARG A 96 -6.63 -8.00 11.84
N ALA A 97 -5.64 -8.83 12.15
CA ALA A 97 -4.24 -8.43 12.28
C ALA A 97 -3.68 -7.81 10.99
N SER A 98 -4.06 -8.33 9.81
CA SER A 98 -3.65 -7.74 8.53
C SER A 98 -4.27 -6.35 8.32
N LEU A 99 -5.56 -6.18 8.61
CA LEU A 99 -6.23 -4.89 8.52
C LEU A 99 -5.63 -3.85 9.47
N TRP A 100 -5.21 -4.24 10.68
CA TRP A 100 -4.48 -3.36 11.60
C TRP A 100 -3.12 -2.95 11.06
N ARG A 101 -2.36 -3.90 10.51
CA ARG A 101 -1.08 -3.61 9.86
C ARG A 101 -1.25 -2.63 8.70
N ALA A 102 -2.29 -2.82 7.87
CA ALA A 102 -2.63 -1.92 6.78
C ALA A 102 -2.89 -0.49 7.27
N ARG A 103 -3.75 -0.33 8.29
CA ARG A 103 -4.07 0.98 8.87
C ARG A 103 -2.84 1.67 9.46
N ALA A 104 -2.05 0.94 10.25
CA ALA A 104 -0.84 1.48 10.85
C ALA A 104 0.22 1.87 9.79
N ALA A 105 0.32 1.12 8.69
CA ALA A 105 1.15 1.50 7.55
C ALA A 105 0.65 2.79 6.90
N ILE A 106 -0.66 2.89 6.62
CA ILE A 106 -1.28 4.07 6.01
C ILE A 106 -1.11 5.33 6.88
N ASP A 107 -1.33 5.24 8.18
CA ASP A 107 -1.20 6.38 9.08
C ASP A 107 0.25 6.88 9.14
N ARG A 108 1.22 5.95 9.21
CA ARG A 108 2.66 6.29 9.08
C ARG A 108 2.97 6.94 7.74
N GLY A 109 2.43 6.40 6.65
CA GLY A 109 2.61 6.93 5.30
C GLY A 109 2.02 8.33 5.12
N TYR A 110 0.83 8.62 5.66
CA TYR A 110 0.25 9.96 5.62
C TYR A 110 1.05 10.97 6.43
N ASN A 111 1.53 10.60 7.62
CA ASN A 111 2.39 11.47 8.42
C ASN A 111 3.70 11.81 7.66
N ALA A 112 4.30 10.82 7.02
CA ALA A 112 5.47 11.00 6.18
C ALA A 112 5.19 11.88 4.95
N TYR A 113 4.08 11.63 4.24
CA TYR A 113 3.63 12.44 3.11
C TYR A 113 3.41 13.91 3.52
N LEU A 114 2.72 14.18 4.63
CA LEU A 114 2.50 15.56 5.11
C LEU A 114 3.81 16.25 5.48
N ALA A 115 4.74 15.52 6.11
CA ALA A 115 6.08 16.04 6.39
C ALA A 115 6.81 16.42 5.09
N LEU A 116 6.76 15.57 4.05
CA LEU A 116 7.38 15.86 2.75
C LEU A 116 6.76 17.08 2.05
N VAL A 117 5.43 17.23 2.09
CA VAL A 117 4.75 18.43 1.56
C VAL A 117 5.23 19.69 2.27
N GLU A 118 5.36 19.63 3.60
CA GLU A 118 5.83 20.75 4.40
C GLU A 118 7.31 21.08 4.14
N LEU A 119 8.18 20.07 4.10
CA LEU A 119 9.62 20.23 3.81
C LEU A 119 9.82 20.82 2.40
N ARG A 120 9.04 20.37 1.41
CA ARG A 120 9.02 20.98 0.07
C ARG A 120 8.62 22.45 0.14
N ARG A 121 7.56 22.79 0.89
CA ARG A 121 7.14 24.19 1.08
C ARG A 121 8.26 25.02 1.72
N LEU A 122 8.95 24.48 2.73
CA LEU A 122 10.07 25.15 3.39
C LEU A 122 11.23 25.42 2.42
N LEU A 123 11.58 24.44 1.58
CA LEU A 123 12.61 24.60 0.54
C LEU A 123 12.24 25.64 -0.53
N GLN A 124 10.95 25.76 -0.83
CA GLN A 124 10.43 26.75 -1.80
C GLN A 124 10.31 28.15 -1.20
N SER A 125 9.95 28.27 0.07
CA SER A 125 9.79 29.55 0.79
C SER A 125 11.11 30.27 1.12
N ASP A 126 12.24 29.67 0.75
CA ASP A 126 13.57 30.14 1.14
C ASP A 126 14.02 31.33 0.27
N ASP A 127 13.59 32.53 0.66
CA ASP A 127 13.91 33.83 0.06
C ASP A 127 15.19 34.45 0.68
N ALA A 128 16.11 33.61 1.13
CA ALA A 128 17.28 34.04 1.89
C ALA A 128 18.38 34.63 0.98
N ALA A 129 18.68 35.92 1.17
CA ALA A 129 19.71 36.68 0.45
C ALA A 129 21.17 36.19 0.65
N LEU A 130 21.42 35.23 1.55
CA LEU A 130 22.75 34.70 1.86
C LEU A 130 22.87 33.23 1.47
N VAL A 131 23.70 32.96 0.45
CA VAL A 131 23.95 31.63 -0.15
C VAL A 131 24.42 30.59 0.89
N GLU A 132 25.23 30.99 1.87
CA GLU A 132 25.77 30.06 2.88
C GLU A 132 24.74 29.58 3.90
N ALA A 133 23.79 30.43 4.30
CA ALA A 133 22.71 30.05 5.19
C ALA A 133 21.77 29.05 4.50
N ARG A 134 21.55 29.24 3.19
CA ARG A 134 20.77 28.33 2.34
C ARG A 134 21.41 26.94 2.23
N GLY A 135 22.74 26.87 2.09
CA GLY A 135 23.47 25.60 2.02
C GLY A 135 23.28 24.75 3.28
N ARG A 136 23.48 25.35 4.46
CA ARG A 136 23.29 24.67 5.76
C ARG A 136 21.86 24.19 5.95
N ARG A 137 20.87 25.06 5.69
CA ARG A 137 19.45 24.72 5.81
C ARG A 137 19.04 23.59 4.87
N ARG A 138 19.51 23.60 3.62
CA ARG A 138 19.26 22.52 2.67
C ARG A 138 19.85 21.18 3.12
N SER A 139 21.03 21.19 3.73
CA SER A 139 21.64 19.98 4.29
C SER A 139 20.82 19.40 5.44
N GLU A 140 20.34 20.26 6.35
CA GLU A 140 19.49 19.83 7.47
C GLU A 140 18.14 19.28 6.99
N ILE A 141 17.48 20.02 6.08
CA ILE A 141 16.22 19.58 5.48
C ILE A 141 16.43 18.30 4.64
N GLY A 142 17.57 18.14 3.99
CA GLY A 142 17.90 16.94 3.21
C GLY A 142 17.77 15.66 4.03
N GLY A 143 18.35 15.62 5.23
CA GLY A 143 18.22 14.47 6.12
C GLY A 143 16.78 14.24 6.60
N GLU A 144 16.03 15.30 6.90
CA GLU A 144 14.60 15.19 7.26
C GLU A 144 13.76 14.66 6.07
N VAL A 145 14.07 15.06 4.84
CA VAL A 145 13.43 14.59 3.61
C VAL A 145 13.72 13.11 3.37
N GLU A 146 14.97 12.68 3.49
CA GLU A 146 15.36 11.28 3.31
C GLU A 146 14.63 10.37 4.31
N GLY A 147 14.63 10.72 5.60
CA GLY A 147 13.93 9.93 6.62
C GLY A 147 12.40 9.89 6.42
N ALA A 148 11.79 11.01 6.01
CA ALA A 148 10.37 11.04 5.68
C ALA A 148 10.06 10.22 4.41
N LEU A 149 10.94 10.25 3.41
CA LEU A 149 10.80 9.48 2.19
C LEU A 149 10.92 7.98 2.45
N GLU A 150 11.88 7.54 3.26
CA GLU A 150 12.02 6.15 3.69
C GLU A 150 10.77 5.66 4.44
N ALA A 151 10.22 6.49 5.34
CA ALA A 151 8.97 6.18 6.03
C ALA A 151 7.79 6.03 5.07
N LEU A 152 7.70 6.88 4.04
CA LEU A 152 6.67 6.77 2.99
C LEU A 152 6.87 5.50 2.14
N HIS A 153 8.11 5.19 1.74
CA HIS A 153 8.44 3.97 1.00
C HIS A 153 8.04 2.73 1.81
N MET A 154 8.45 2.62 3.08
CA MET A 154 8.07 1.50 3.94
C MET A 154 6.55 1.34 4.10
N ALA A 155 5.82 2.46 4.21
CA ALA A 155 4.35 2.43 4.31
C ALA A 155 3.67 1.89 3.04
N LEU A 156 4.29 2.12 1.88
CA LEU A 156 3.84 1.65 0.57
C LEU A 156 4.47 0.31 0.17
N GLY A 157 5.21 -0.35 1.07
CA GLY A 157 5.88 -1.62 0.76
C GLY A 157 7.03 -1.48 -0.25
N VAL A 158 7.65 -0.31 -0.33
CA VAL A 158 8.86 -0.08 -1.14
C VAL A 158 10.07 -0.17 -0.23
N GLU A 159 11.00 -1.05 -0.57
CA GLU A 159 12.28 -1.24 0.09
C GLU A 159 13.39 -0.70 -0.82
N ILE A 160 14.23 0.20 -0.31
CA ILE A 160 15.41 0.64 -1.05
C ILE A 160 16.54 -0.33 -0.73
N VAL A 161 16.97 -1.10 -1.72
CA VAL A 161 18.08 -2.04 -1.63
C VAL A 161 19.33 -1.36 -2.20
N GLU A 162 20.42 -1.38 -1.44
CA GLU A 162 21.72 -0.92 -1.93
C GLU A 162 22.43 -2.08 -2.65
N GLU A 163 22.48 -2.00 -3.97
CA GLU A 163 23.18 -2.97 -4.79
C GLU A 163 24.62 -2.50 -5.01
N ARG A 164 25.59 -3.30 -4.53
CA ARG A 164 27.01 -3.06 -4.75
C ARG A 164 27.41 -3.77 -6.04
N THR A 165 27.70 -2.99 -7.07
CA THR A 165 28.21 -3.53 -8.33
C THR A 165 29.70 -3.25 -8.42
N GLU A 166 30.50 -4.32 -8.44
CA GLU A 166 31.94 -4.23 -8.71
C GLU A 166 32.12 -4.08 -10.22
N VAL A 167 32.35 -2.84 -10.68
CA VAL A 167 32.63 -2.59 -12.08
C VAL A 167 34.13 -2.81 -12.29
N ARG A 168 34.50 -3.92 -12.93
CA ARG A 168 35.87 -4.07 -13.42
C ARG A 168 36.06 -3.13 -14.60
N SER A 169 36.86 -2.09 -14.42
CA SER A 169 37.34 -1.20 -15.47
C SER A 169 38.04 -2.06 -16.53
N LYS A 170 37.35 -2.30 -17.65
CA LYS A 170 37.92 -2.96 -18.82
C LYS A 170 38.66 -1.90 -19.61
N GLU A 171 39.87 -1.51 -19.20
CA GLU A 171 40.88 -0.94 -20.09
C GLU A 171 42.19 -0.68 -19.32
N GLY A 172 43.20 -1.52 -19.59
CA GLY A 172 44.61 -1.28 -19.25
C GLY A 172 45.13 -2.05 -18.03
N GLU A 173 46.01 -3.02 -18.29
CA GLU A 173 47.02 -3.56 -17.37
C GLU A 173 47.71 -2.39 -16.62
N GLU A 174 48.00 -2.35 -15.33
CA GLU A 174 48.30 -3.32 -14.28
C GLU A 174 47.76 -2.75 -12.94
N GLU A 175 47.29 -3.59 -12.00
CA GLU A 175 46.85 -3.20 -10.64
C GLU A 175 45.79 -2.06 -10.54
N GLY A 176 44.70 -2.15 -11.31
CA GLY A 176 43.58 -1.21 -11.22
C GLY A 176 42.76 -1.31 -9.93
N GLU A 177 42.60 -0.17 -9.24
CA GLU A 177 41.71 0.00 -8.09
C GLU A 177 40.28 -0.50 -8.41
N ARG A 178 39.72 -1.34 -7.53
CA ARG A 178 38.33 -1.80 -7.67
C ARG A 178 37.40 -0.66 -7.29
N GLU A 179 36.82 0.01 -8.27
CA GLU A 179 35.74 0.98 -8.01
C GLU A 179 34.44 0.22 -7.68
N VAL A 180 33.99 0.34 -6.43
CA VAL A 180 32.71 -0.20 -5.98
C VAL A 180 31.63 0.85 -6.24
N LYS A 181 30.78 0.63 -7.24
CA LYS A 181 29.63 1.49 -7.50
C LYS A 181 28.44 1.02 -6.68
N ILE A 182 28.00 1.86 -5.73
CA ILE A 182 26.80 1.61 -4.92
C ILE A 182 25.62 2.26 -5.65
N SER A 183 24.70 1.44 -6.18
CA SER A 183 23.44 1.90 -6.76
C SER A 183 22.28 1.58 -5.82
N LYS A 184 21.43 2.57 -5.53
CA LYS A 184 20.18 2.37 -4.77
C LYS A 184 19.08 1.94 -5.75
N THR A 185 18.56 0.73 -5.59
CA THR A 185 17.44 0.21 -6.39
C THR A 185 16.21 0.02 -5.50
N ALA A 186 15.04 0.41 -6.00
CA ALA A 186 13.79 0.22 -5.28
C ALA A 186 13.20 -1.16 -5.60
N ARG A 187 12.94 -1.96 -4.55
CA ARG A 187 12.23 -3.24 -4.59
C ARG A 187 10.85 -3.06 -3.97
N VAL A 188 9.84 -3.75 -4.49
CA VAL A 188 8.46 -3.66 -3.98
C VAL A 188 8.06 -4.98 -3.34
N ASP A 189 7.65 -4.93 -2.08
CA ASP A 189 6.90 -5.99 -1.41
C ASP A 189 5.43 -5.90 -1.84
N ALA A 190 5.08 -6.72 -2.84
CA ALA A 190 3.74 -6.76 -3.40
C ALA A 190 2.66 -7.11 -2.35
N ALA A 191 2.99 -7.91 -1.32
CA ALA A 191 2.03 -8.28 -0.28
C ALA A 191 1.74 -7.09 0.64
N ALA A 192 2.77 -6.38 1.08
CA ALA A 192 2.62 -5.16 1.88
C ALA A 192 1.87 -4.06 1.09
N LEU A 193 2.25 -3.84 -0.17
CA LEU A 193 1.57 -2.87 -1.03
C LEU A 193 0.09 -3.26 -1.25
N SER A 194 -0.19 -4.51 -1.62
CA SER A 194 -1.57 -4.99 -1.80
C SER A 194 -2.40 -4.83 -0.53
N LEU A 195 -1.80 -5.09 0.63
CA LEU A 195 -2.44 -4.89 1.93
C LEU A 195 -2.78 -3.40 2.16
N THR A 196 -1.86 -2.48 1.87
CA THR A 196 -2.11 -1.03 1.95
C THR A 196 -3.19 -0.58 0.96
N LEU A 197 -3.15 -1.06 -0.28
CA LEU A 197 -4.10 -0.72 -1.35
C LEU A 197 -5.47 -1.38 -1.19
N SER A 198 -5.63 -2.35 -0.30
CA SER A 198 -6.94 -2.92 0.06
C SER A 198 -7.86 -1.88 0.70
N LEU A 199 -7.29 -0.85 1.36
CA LEU A 199 -8.02 0.19 2.03
C LEU A 199 -8.13 1.46 1.16
N PRO A 200 -9.30 2.15 1.14
CA PRO A 200 -9.47 3.38 0.35
C PRO A 200 -8.45 4.47 0.67
N LYS A 201 -8.06 4.61 1.94
CA LYS A 201 -7.06 5.59 2.36
C LYS A 201 -5.66 5.27 1.80
N GLY A 202 -5.30 3.99 1.67
CA GLY A 202 -4.02 3.61 1.07
C GLY A 202 -3.95 3.92 -0.41
N ARG A 203 -5.05 3.69 -1.15
CA ARG A 203 -5.18 4.10 -2.56
C ARG A 203 -5.06 5.62 -2.73
N MET A 204 -5.72 6.37 -1.85
CA MET A 204 -5.62 7.84 -1.84
C MET A 204 -4.23 8.34 -1.49
N LEU A 205 -3.52 7.68 -0.57
CA LEU A 205 -2.13 7.99 -0.24
C LEU A 205 -1.25 7.81 -1.49
N LEU A 206 -1.28 6.63 -2.12
CA LEU A 206 -0.47 6.36 -3.32
C LEU A 206 -0.78 7.36 -4.45
N SER A 207 -2.07 7.59 -4.73
CA SER A 207 -2.51 8.56 -5.73
C SER A 207 -1.91 9.95 -5.49
N ARG A 208 -2.03 10.49 -4.26
CA ARG A 208 -1.48 11.81 -3.91
C ARG A 208 0.04 11.84 -3.98
N SER A 209 0.71 10.79 -3.52
CA SER A 209 2.17 10.69 -3.58
C SER A 209 2.70 10.72 -5.01
N ILE A 210 1.96 10.16 -5.98
CA ILE A 210 2.27 10.22 -7.42
C ILE A 210 1.90 11.60 -7.99
N ASP A 211 0.66 12.08 -7.77
CA ASP A 211 0.15 13.34 -8.33
C ASP A 211 1.03 14.54 -7.93
N GLU A 212 1.49 14.57 -6.68
CA GLU A 212 2.30 15.68 -6.16
C GLU A 212 3.80 15.49 -6.41
N ALA A 213 4.19 14.40 -7.10
CA ALA A 213 5.58 14.03 -7.37
C ALA A 213 6.45 13.98 -6.10
N ILE A 214 5.89 13.46 -5.02
CA ILE A 214 6.59 13.29 -3.73
C ILE A 214 7.42 12.02 -3.75
N LEU A 215 6.90 10.95 -4.36
CA LEU A 215 7.69 9.76 -4.62
C LEU A 215 8.69 10.05 -5.74
N PRO A 216 9.98 9.68 -5.58
CA PRO A 216 10.93 9.67 -6.67
C PRO A 216 10.37 8.87 -7.83
N HIS A 217 10.48 9.39 -9.03
CA HIS A 217 9.86 8.76 -10.20
C HIS A 217 10.30 7.31 -10.39
N ALA A 218 11.58 6.98 -10.15
CA ALA A 218 12.06 5.61 -10.21
C ALA A 218 11.30 4.68 -9.25
N SER A 219 11.13 5.09 -7.98
CA SER A 219 10.35 4.33 -7.01
C SER A 219 8.88 4.21 -7.42
N ALA A 220 8.28 5.29 -7.92
CA ALA A 220 6.90 5.28 -8.39
C ALA A 220 6.68 4.31 -9.56
N CYS A 221 7.62 4.25 -10.51
CA CYS A 221 7.59 3.30 -11.62
C CYS A 221 7.69 1.85 -11.14
N ARG A 222 8.54 1.57 -10.15
CA ARG A 222 8.65 0.22 -9.56
C ARG A 222 7.38 -0.23 -8.84
N VAL A 223 6.60 0.70 -8.30
CA VAL A 223 5.30 0.42 -7.65
C VAL A 223 4.21 0.06 -8.67
N LEU A 224 4.33 0.53 -9.91
CA LEU A 224 3.31 0.41 -10.94
C LEU A 224 2.83 -1.04 -11.18
N PRO A 225 3.69 -2.05 -11.42
CA PRO A 225 3.24 -3.42 -11.72
C PRO A 225 2.45 -4.04 -10.57
N SER A 226 2.97 -3.89 -9.35
CA SER A 226 2.34 -4.43 -8.14
C SER A 226 1.03 -3.71 -7.82
N ALA A 227 0.94 -2.39 -8.03
CA ALA A 227 -0.30 -1.64 -7.83
C ALA A 227 -1.38 -2.04 -8.86
N VAL A 228 -1.00 -2.17 -10.15
CA VAL A 228 -1.89 -2.66 -11.21
C VAL A 228 -2.38 -4.06 -10.87
N GLY A 229 -1.48 -4.99 -10.56
CA GLY A 229 -1.83 -6.35 -10.15
C GLY A 229 -2.79 -6.37 -8.96
N ALA A 230 -2.53 -5.58 -7.91
CA ALA A 230 -3.41 -5.50 -6.75
C ALA A 230 -4.83 -5.00 -7.10
N THR A 231 -4.95 -3.99 -7.97
CA THR A 231 -6.26 -3.48 -8.40
C THR A 231 -7.02 -4.47 -9.27
N LEU A 232 -6.37 -5.13 -10.22
CA LEU A 232 -7.02 -6.09 -11.11
C LEU A 232 -7.45 -7.37 -10.37
N ASN A 233 -6.65 -7.78 -9.37
CA ASN A 233 -6.97 -8.91 -8.51
C ASN A 233 -8.06 -8.59 -7.48
N SER A 234 -8.22 -7.32 -7.10
CA SER A 234 -9.36 -6.90 -6.27
C SER A 234 -10.67 -7.02 -7.05
N SER A 235 -11.68 -7.58 -6.37
CA SER A 235 -13.01 -7.73 -6.96
C SER A 235 -13.54 -6.36 -7.43
N PRO A 236 -13.99 -6.24 -8.69
CA PRO A 236 -14.54 -4.99 -9.21
C PRO A 236 -15.91 -4.69 -8.60
N THR A 237 -16.57 -5.71 -8.05
CA THR A 237 -17.83 -5.61 -7.36
C THR A 237 -17.57 -5.42 -5.87
N ALA A 238 -17.68 -4.16 -5.44
CA ALA A 238 -17.98 -3.91 -4.05
C ALA A 238 -19.44 -4.34 -3.84
N GLU A 239 -19.65 -5.45 -3.15
CA GLU A 239 -20.94 -5.73 -2.55
C GLU A 239 -21.22 -4.59 -1.57
N ASP A 240 -22.36 -3.91 -1.75
CA ASP A 240 -22.80 -2.98 -0.72
C ASP A 240 -23.09 -3.76 0.58
N ALA A 241 -23.31 -3.04 1.69
CA ALA A 241 -23.66 -3.65 2.97
C ALA A 241 -24.96 -4.49 2.93
N ARG A 242 -25.66 -4.52 1.79
CA ARG A 242 -26.89 -5.28 1.55
C ARG A 242 -26.66 -6.46 0.58
N GLY A 243 -25.42 -6.71 0.14
CA GLY A 243 -25.07 -7.77 -0.80
C GLY A 243 -25.44 -7.47 -2.25
N ASN A 244 -25.83 -6.23 -2.58
CA ASN A 244 -26.06 -5.85 -3.97
C ASN A 244 -24.72 -5.54 -4.63
N LEU A 245 -24.53 -6.10 -5.82
CA LEU A 245 -23.41 -5.80 -6.69
C LEU A 245 -23.53 -4.35 -7.18
N THR A 246 -22.87 -3.44 -6.47
CA THR A 246 -22.71 -2.09 -7.00
C THR A 246 -21.59 -2.17 -8.04
N GLY A 247 -21.91 -1.92 -9.31
CA GLY A 247 -20.90 -1.81 -10.37
C GLY A 247 -19.95 -0.61 -10.19
N ALA A 248 -19.99 0.05 -9.02
CA ALA A 248 -19.18 1.20 -8.70
C ALA A 248 -17.78 0.75 -8.26
N PRO A 249 -16.71 1.42 -8.74
CA PRO A 249 -15.36 1.10 -8.33
C PRO A 249 -15.18 1.33 -6.83
N PRO A 250 -14.34 0.49 -6.18
CA PRO A 250 -13.91 0.73 -4.82
C PRO A 250 -13.42 2.17 -4.60
N ARG A 251 -13.81 2.79 -3.48
CA ARG A 251 -13.47 4.19 -3.18
C ARG A 251 -11.95 4.45 -3.31
N GLY A 252 -11.60 5.51 -4.04
CA GLY A 252 -10.21 5.93 -4.27
C GLY A 252 -9.49 5.18 -5.40
N GLU A 253 -10.05 4.09 -5.93
CA GLU A 253 -9.44 3.33 -7.01
C GLU A 253 -9.32 4.13 -8.31
N ASP A 254 -10.41 4.73 -8.78
CA ASP A 254 -10.41 5.53 -10.01
C ASP A 254 -9.36 6.63 -10.01
N ARG A 255 -9.22 7.32 -8.87
CA ARG A 255 -8.24 8.40 -8.74
C ARG A 255 -6.82 7.83 -8.84
N MET A 256 -6.54 6.74 -8.13
CA MET A 256 -5.25 6.07 -8.17
C MET A 256 -4.91 5.55 -9.56
N LEU A 257 -5.86 4.92 -10.26
CA LEU A 257 -5.67 4.44 -11.63
C LEU A 257 -5.36 5.60 -12.59
N ARG A 258 -6.03 6.76 -12.45
CA ARG A 258 -5.69 7.96 -13.23
C ARG A 258 -4.28 8.48 -12.92
N SER A 259 -3.87 8.49 -11.65
CA SER A 259 -2.49 8.85 -11.28
C SER A 259 -1.47 7.90 -11.91
N LEU A 260 -1.74 6.58 -11.91
CA LEU A 260 -0.88 5.57 -12.54
C LEU A 260 -0.85 5.70 -14.06
N ALA A 261 -1.99 5.95 -14.72
CA ALA A 261 -2.03 6.24 -16.14
C ALA A 261 -1.23 7.52 -16.48
N GLY A 262 -1.34 8.55 -15.65
CA GLY A 262 -0.54 9.76 -15.75
C GLY A 262 0.96 9.46 -15.66
N LEU A 263 1.37 8.65 -14.69
CA LEU A 263 2.75 8.20 -14.53
C LEU A 263 3.27 7.47 -15.77
N VAL A 264 2.49 6.54 -16.34
CA VAL A 264 2.88 5.81 -17.56
C VAL A 264 3.07 6.74 -18.76
N ARG A 265 2.27 7.81 -18.85
CA ARG A 265 2.35 8.81 -19.91
C ARG A 265 3.45 9.84 -19.72
N THR A 266 4.15 9.84 -18.57
CA THR A 266 5.27 10.78 -18.39
C THR A 266 6.45 10.39 -19.28
N GLU A 267 6.86 11.33 -20.14
CA GLU A 267 7.99 11.11 -21.06
C GLU A 267 9.34 11.24 -20.35
N ARG A 268 9.45 12.16 -19.40
CA ARG A 268 10.71 12.47 -18.70
C ARG A 268 10.48 12.80 -17.22
N PRO A 269 11.13 12.06 -16.32
CA PRO A 269 11.73 10.73 -16.55
C PRO A 269 10.72 9.72 -17.12
N SER A 270 11.20 8.73 -17.89
CA SER A 270 10.37 7.71 -18.53
C SER A 270 10.30 6.43 -17.70
N VAL A 271 9.17 5.72 -17.79
CA VAL A 271 9.03 4.37 -17.23
C VAL A 271 10.00 3.41 -17.91
N HIS A 272 10.70 2.59 -17.11
CA HIS A 272 11.61 1.59 -17.62
C HIS A 272 10.84 0.48 -18.36
N PRO A 273 11.29 0.00 -19.55
CA PRO A 273 10.55 -1.00 -20.34
C PRO A 273 10.21 -2.27 -19.56
N ARG A 274 11.13 -2.73 -18.70
CA ARG A 274 10.90 -3.86 -17.80
C ARG A 274 9.69 -3.68 -16.88
N ASP A 275 9.48 -2.50 -16.32
CA ASP A 275 8.34 -2.25 -15.44
C ASP A 275 7.02 -2.31 -16.25
N LEU A 276 7.02 -1.93 -17.53
CA LEU A 276 5.85 -2.08 -18.40
C LEU A 276 5.55 -3.55 -18.73
N LEU A 277 6.59 -4.36 -18.98
CA LEU A 277 6.44 -5.81 -19.14
C LEU A 277 5.89 -6.46 -17.88
N ASP A 278 6.43 -6.11 -16.72
CA ASP A 278 5.94 -6.60 -15.43
C ASP A 278 4.47 -6.20 -15.20
N CYS A 279 4.02 -5.03 -15.71
CA CYS A 279 2.60 -4.65 -15.68
C CYS A 279 1.74 -5.57 -16.55
N LEU A 280 2.20 -5.94 -17.75
CA LEU A 280 1.50 -6.86 -18.63
C LEU A 280 1.42 -8.26 -18.01
N ASP A 281 2.51 -8.73 -17.40
CA ASP A 281 2.53 -10.00 -16.67
C ASP A 281 1.55 -9.98 -15.49
N ALA A 282 1.47 -8.86 -14.75
CA ALA A 282 0.48 -8.70 -13.68
C ALA A 282 -0.96 -8.74 -14.20
N VAL A 283 -1.24 -8.15 -15.38
CA VAL A 283 -2.56 -8.20 -16.04
C VAL A 283 -2.90 -9.63 -16.47
N LEU A 284 -1.97 -10.33 -17.13
CA LEU A 284 -2.15 -11.72 -17.56
C LEU A 284 -2.32 -12.67 -16.37
N GLY A 285 -1.56 -12.46 -15.30
CA GLY A 285 -1.71 -13.19 -14.05
C GLY A 285 -3.09 -12.99 -13.42
N ALA A 286 -3.57 -11.75 -13.36
CA ALA A 286 -4.91 -11.44 -12.86
C ALA A 286 -6.01 -12.08 -13.72
N HIS A 287 -5.84 -12.09 -15.04
CA HIS A 287 -6.75 -12.76 -15.96
C HIS A 287 -6.84 -14.27 -15.69
N ARG A 288 -5.69 -14.96 -15.63
CA ARG A 288 -5.62 -16.41 -15.34
C ARG A 288 -6.28 -16.76 -14.01
N LEU A 289 -5.98 -15.99 -12.96
CA LEU A 289 -6.59 -16.20 -11.64
C LEU A 289 -8.12 -16.08 -11.67
N ARG A 290 -8.69 -15.20 -12.51
CA ARG A 290 -10.14 -15.09 -12.67
C ARG A 290 -10.72 -16.25 -13.47
N MET A 291 -10.03 -16.70 -14.51
CA MET A 291 -10.43 -17.89 -15.27
C MET A 291 -10.49 -19.12 -14.38
N ASP A 292 -9.48 -19.32 -13.54
CA ASP A 292 -9.46 -20.43 -12.58
C ASP A 292 -10.61 -20.34 -11.56
N ARG A 293 -10.97 -19.13 -11.10
CA ARG A 293 -12.12 -18.92 -10.21
C ARG A 293 -13.45 -19.18 -10.91
N ALA A 294 -13.61 -18.71 -12.15
CA ALA A 294 -14.81 -18.94 -12.94
C ALA A 294 -15.02 -20.44 -13.21
N ALA A 295 -13.96 -21.14 -13.62
CA ALA A 295 -13.99 -22.58 -13.82
C ALA A 295 -14.38 -23.33 -12.54
N LYS A 296 -13.83 -22.96 -11.39
CA LYS A 296 -14.19 -23.56 -10.08
C LYS A 296 -15.64 -23.26 -9.68
N SER A 297 -16.16 -22.08 -9.98
CA SER A 297 -17.54 -21.69 -9.66
C SER A 297 -18.57 -22.53 -10.44
N ILE A 298 -18.27 -22.89 -11.70
CA ILE A 298 -19.15 -23.74 -12.51
C ILE A 298 -19.25 -25.15 -11.92
N VAL A 299 -18.13 -25.70 -11.44
CA VAL A 299 -18.10 -27.04 -10.84
C VAL A 299 -18.99 -27.14 -9.60
N ILE A 300 -19.04 -26.10 -8.76
CA ILE A 300 -19.83 -26.11 -7.51
C ILE A 300 -21.33 -25.93 -7.79
N GLY A 301 -21.72 -25.26 -8.87
CA GLY A 301 -23.12 -24.98 -9.18
C GLY A 301 -23.89 -26.14 -9.84
N ASN A 302 -23.22 -27.23 -10.22
CA ASN A 302 -23.76 -28.21 -11.18
C ASN A 302 -23.97 -29.61 -10.58
N ASP A 303 -24.52 -29.69 -9.36
CA ASP A 303 -24.79 -30.93 -8.63
C ASP A 303 -25.93 -31.81 -9.23
N GLY A 304 -26.28 -31.63 -10.51
CA GLY A 304 -27.35 -32.43 -11.13
C GLY A 304 -27.55 -32.34 -12.65
N GLY A 305 -26.66 -31.72 -13.41
CA GLY A 305 -26.82 -31.62 -14.86
C GLY A 305 -25.49 -31.72 -15.61
N GLU A 306 -25.37 -32.68 -16.52
CA GLU A 306 -24.21 -32.90 -17.41
C GLU A 306 -24.05 -31.79 -18.48
N GLY A 307 -24.10 -30.53 -18.06
CA GLY A 307 -23.84 -29.39 -18.94
C GLY A 307 -22.35 -29.10 -19.01
N GLU A 308 -21.73 -29.38 -20.15
CA GLU A 308 -20.40 -28.85 -20.51
C GLU A 308 -20.49 -27.33 -20.65
N GLY A 309 -20.36 -26.61 -19.53
CA GLY A 309 -20.29 -25.15 -19.52
C GLY A 309 -18.93 -24.69 -20.03
N GLU A 310 -18.83 -24.33 -21.31
CA GLU A 310 -17.66 -23.64 -21.86
C GLU A 310 -17.52 -22.26 -21.19
N VAL A 311 -16.35 -21.98 -20.63
CA VAL A 311 -16.07 -20.68 -20.02
C VAL A 311 -15.80 -19.67 -21.13
N ASP A 312 -16.69 -18.67 -21.31
CA ASP A 312 -16.45 -17.57 -22.25
C ASP A 312 -15.26 -16.71 -21.77
N GLU A 313 -14.10 -16.86 -22.41
CA GLU A 313 -12.90 -16.05 -22.15
C GLU A 313 -13.21 -14.54 -22.24
N GLY A 314 -14.10 -14.15 -23.16
CA GLY A 314 -14.52 -12.77 -23.35
C GLY A 314 -15.29 -12.23 -22.15
N GLU A 315 -16.03 -13.07 -21.44
CA GLU A 315 -16.74 -12.68 -20.21
C GLU A 315 -15.76 -12.45 -19.05
N ALA A 316 -14.69 -13.25 -18.95
CA ALA A 316 -13.70 -13.08 -17.89
C ALA A 316 -12.84 -11.82 -18.04
N VAL A 317 -12.44 -11.47 -19.27
CA VAL A 317 -11.79 -10.18 -19.55
C VAL A 317 -12.75 -9.03 -19.24
N ARG A 318 -14.01 -9.12 -19.68
CA ARG A 318 -15.04 -8.10 -19.39
C ARG A 318 -15.29 -7.95 -17.89
N SER A 319 -15.33 -9.04 -17.15
CA SER A 319 -15.41 -9.08 -15.69
C SER A 319 -14.15 -8.46 -15.05
N MET A 320 -12.95 -8.77 -15.55
CA MET A 320 -11.68 -8.20 -15.06
C MET A 320 -11.67 -6.68 -15.12
N LEU A 321 -12.07 -6.15 -16.28
CA LEU A 321 -12.15 -4.73 -16.52
C LEU A 321 -13.40 -4.12 -15.87
N GLY A 322 -14.40 -4.92 -15.49
CA GLY A 322 -15.58 -4.52 -14.72
C GLY A 322 -16.43 -3.44 -15.39
N GLY A 323 -16.31 -3.25 -16.71
CA GLY A 323 -16.87 -2.09 -17.40
C GLY A 323 -16.25 -0.75 -16.96
N GLN A 324 -15.16 -0.77 -16.18
CA GLN A 324 -14.52 0.42 -15.64
C GLN A 324 -13.56 1.02 -16.66
N ARG A 325 -13.96 2.15 -17.21
CA ARG A 325 -13.18 2.94 -18.18
C ARG A 325 -11.76 3.24 -17.69
N THR A 326 -11.57 3.44 -16.39
CA THR A 326 -10.27 3.79 -15.78
C THR A 326 -9.27 2.64 -15.80
N ARG A 327 -9.71 1.39 -15.56
CA ARG A 327 -8.84 0.20 -15.67
C ARG A 327 -8.37 0.00 -17.13
N MET A 328 -9.31 0.14 -18.06
CA MET A 328 -9.01 0.08 -19.50
C MET A 328 -8.06 1.21 -19.93
N GLU A 329 -8.21 2.41 -19.38
CA GLU A 329 -7.33 3.54 -19.65
C GLU A 329 -5.89 3.27 -19.20
N VAL A 330 -5.69 2.66 -18.03
CA VAL A 330 -4.34 2.26 -17.57
C VAL A 330 -3.74 1.22 -18.51
N LEU A 331 -4.49 0.18 -18.86
CA LEU A 331 -4.02 -0.87 -19.77
C LEU A 331 -3.67 -0.30 -21.15
N HIS A 332 -4.53 0.55 -21.70
CA HIS A 332 -4.25 1.25 -22.95
C HIS A 332 -2.99 2.10 -22.84
N SER A 333 -2.80 2.82 -21.74
CA SER A 333 -1.60 3.64 -21.54
C SER A 333 -0.32 2.78 -21.50
N VAL A 334 -0.36 1.62 -20.84
CA VAL A 334 0.76 0.66 -20.81
C VAL A 334 1.05 0.11 -22.21
N LEU A 335 0.02 -0.31 -22.95
CA LEU A 335 0.17 -0.85 -24.30
C LEU A 335 0.66 0.19 -25.30
N SER A 336 0.11 1.42 -25.27
CA SER A 336 0.56 2.52 -26.13
C SER A 336 2.02 2.86 -25.86
N ARG A 337 2.40 2.99 -24.58
CA ARG A 337 3.78 3.30 -24.22
C ARG A 337 4.74 2.18 -24.57
N GLY A 338 4.33 0.93 -24.38
CA GLY A 338 5.09 -0.24 -24.81
C GLY A 338 5.32 -0.27 -26.32
N ALA A 339 4.28 0.05 -27.12
CA ALA A 339 4.40 0.13 -28.57
C ALA A 339 5.39 1.22 -29.02
N GLU A 340 5.35 2.39 -28.38
CA GLU A 340 6.32 3.47 -28.64
C GLU A 340 7.76 3.03 -28.37
N ILE A 341 8.00 2.33 -27.26
CA ILE A 341 9.33 1.82 -26.89
C ILE A 341 9.80 0.75 -27.90
N CYS A 342 8.92 -0.15 -28.31
CA CYS A 342 9.24 -1.21 -29.28
C CYS A 342 9.55 -0.67 -30.69
N VAL A 343 8.88 0.41 -31.11
CA VAL A 343 9.06 1.00 -32.44
C VAL A 343 10.19 2.04 -32.46
N GLY A 344 10.43 2.71 -31.32
CA GLY A 344 11.07 4.02 -31.31
C GLY A 344 12.54 4.07 -30.95
N ASP A 345 13.21 2.98 -30.58
CA ASP A 345 14.53 3.17 -29.96
C ASP A 345 15.56 2.03 -30.16
N GLU A 346 16.62 2.36 -30.89
CA GLU A 346 17.89 1.60 -30.93
C GLU A 346 18.83 1.99 -29.76
N ARG A 347 18.42 2.89 -28.84
CA ARG A 347 19.33 3.52 -27.85
C ARG A 347 18.99 3.27 -26.36
N TRP A 348 18.29 2.19 -26.01
CA TRP A 348 18.16 1.76 -24.60
C TRP A 348 19.28 0.87 -24.12
#